data_AF-A0A536PWM4-F1
#
_entry.id   AF-A0A536PWM4-F1
#
_cell.length_a   1.000
_cell.length_b   1.000
_cell.length_c   1.000
_cell.angle_alpha   90.00
_cell.angle_beta   90.00
_cell.angle_gamma   90.00
#
_symmetry.space_group_name_H-M   'P 1'
#
loop_
_entity.id
_entity.type
_entity.pdbx_description
1 polymer ?
#
loop_
_entity_poly.entity_id
_entity_poly.type
_entity_poly.pdbx_seq_one_letter_code
_entity_poly.pdbx_strand_id
1 'polypeptide(L)'
;MTRSRPREFRFIPVAAAAERLGLSVNTVKRRVDAGILRGYQDPVNGYYSVAEQSVDELLRVRQALQRSAALPGAQPPRKEWAKRPVPSGR
;
A
#
# COMPACT_ATOMS: atom_id res chain seq x y z
N MET A 1 -6.49 -3.44 -32.80
CA MET A 1 -7.24 -3.28 -31.52
C MET A 1 -6.79 -4.38 -30.56
N THR A 2 -5.77 -4.11 -29.75
CA THR A 2 -5.19 -5.11 -28.85
C THR A 2 -6.08 -5.19 -27.61
N ARG A 3 -6.87 -6.26 -27.48
CA ARG A 3 -7.63 -6.56 -26.26
C ARG A 3 -6.63 -6.80 -25.13
N SER A 4 -6.44 -5.80 -24.27
CA SER A 4 -5.74 -5.97 -22.99
C SER A 4 -6.44 -7.09 -22.23
N ARG A 5 -5.79 -8.26 -22.11
CA ARG A 5 -6.27 -9.35 -21.26
C ARG A 5 -6.56 -8.78 -19.87
N PRO A 6 -7.64 -9.20 -19.18
CA PRO A 6 -7.84 -8.82 -17.80
C PRO A 6 -6.58 -9.22 -17.03
N ARG A 7 -5.88 -8.21 -16.50
CA ARG A 7 -4.67 -8.42 -15.71
C ARG A 7 -5.11 -9.23 -14.50
N GLU A 8 -4.79 -10.51 -14.46
CA GLU A 8 -5.16 -11.37 -13.33
C GLU A 8 -4.59 -10.75 -12.05
N PHE A 9 -5.47 -10.30 -11.17
CA PHE A 9 -5.07 -9.76 -9.88
C PHE A 9 -4.65 -10.92 -9.01
N ARG A 10 -3.34 -11.20 -8.97
CA ARG A 10 -2.77 -12.18 -8.05
C ARG A 10 -2.87 -11.64 -6.62
N PHE A 11 -3.55 -12.39 -5.75
CA PHE A 11 -3.63 -12.11 -4.33
C PHE A 11 -2.63 -12.97 -3.57
N ILE A 12 -1.92 -12.37 -2.61
CA ILE A 12 -0.98 -13.03 -1.72
C ILE A 12 -1.46 -12.96 -0.28
N PRO A 13 -1.08 -13.90 0.59
CA PRO A 13 -1.38 -13.84 2.01
C PRO A 13 -0.81 -12.57 2.66
N VAL A 14 -1.51 -12.03 3.66
CA VAL A 14 -1.07 -10.83 4.38
C VAL A 14 0.32 -10.96 5.00
N ALA A 15 0.74 -12.16 5.41
CA ALA A 15 2.07 -12.41 5.95
C ALA A 15 3.18 -12.19 4.90
N ALA A 16 2.99 -12.72 3.69
CA ALA A 16 3.92 -12.50 2.59
C ALA A 16 4.00 -11.01 2.19
N ALA A 17 2.87 -10.30 2.19
CA ALA A 17 2.87 -8.86 1.96
C ALA A 17 3.62 -8.09 3.06
N ALA A 18 3.48 -8.50 4.32
CA ALA A 18 4.15 -7.90 5.47
C ALA A 18 5.67 -8.06 5.40
N GLU A 19 6.15 -9.26 5.07
CA GLU A 19 7.58 -9.53 4.84
C GLU A 19 8.13 -8.66 3.72
N ARG A 20 7.45 -8.61 2.57
CA ARG A 20 7.90 -7.81 1.41
C ARG A 20 7.95 -6.31 1.70
N LEU A 21 7.03 -5.79 2.51
CA LEU A 21 6.98 -4.38 2.88
C LEU A 21 7.91 -4.04 4.06
N GLY A 22 8.39 -5.04 4.80
CA GLY A 22 9.09 -4.84 6.07
C GLY A 22 8.20 -4.22 7.14
N LEU A 23 6.92 -4.62 7.19
CA LEU A 23 5.92 -4.12 8.14
C LEU A 23 5.39 -5.26 9.02
N SER A 24 4.76 -4.93 10.14
CA SER A 24 4.04 -5.94 10.93
C SER A 24 2.75 -6.36 10.21
N VAL A 25 2.35 -7.62 10.38
CA VAL A 25 1.10 -8.17 9.80
C VAL A 25 -0.12 -7.31 10.17
N ASN A 26 -0.21 -6.87 11.43
CA ASN A 26 -1.30 -6.01 11.90
C ASN A 26 -1.34 -4.65 11.19
N THR A 27 -0.16 -4.09 10.87
CA THR A 27 -0.08 -2.85 10.08
C THR A 27 -0.65 -3.08 8.69
N VAL A 28 -0.30 -4.18 8.03
CA VAL A 28 -0.81 -4.49 6.68
C VAL A 28 -2.32 -4.67 6.70
N LYS A 29 -2.87 -5.42 7.68
CA LYS A 29 -4.34 -5.57 7.86
C LYS A 29 -5.04 -4.21 7.96
N ARG A 30 -4.58 -3.34 8.87
CA ARG A 30 -5.14 -1.98 9.02
C ARG A 30 -5.04 -1.13 7.76
N ARG A 31 -4.02 -1.33 6.92
CA ARG A 31 -3.89 -0.62 5.64
C ARG A 31 -4.85 -1.15 4.58
N VAL A 32 -5.20 -2.43 4.62
CA VAL A 32 -6.28 -3.00 3.81
C VAL A 32 -7.63 -2.43 4.26
N ASP A 33 -7.91 -2.44 5.56
CA ASP A 33 -9.17 -1.89 6.12
C ASP A 33 -9.34 -0.40 5.82
N ALA A 34 -8.24 0.35 5.83
CA ALA A 34 -8.22 1.78 5.50
C ALA A 34 -8.27 2.07 3.98
N GLY A 35 -8.35 1.03 3.12
CA GLY A 35 -8.38 1.17 1.66
C GLY A 35 -7.08 1.66 1.03
N ILE A 36 -5.96 1.63 1.76
CA ILE A 36 -4.64 2.07 1.29
C ILE A 36 -3.97 0.98 0.46
N LEU A 37 -4.05 -0.27 0.94
CA LEU A 37 -3.62 -1.44 0.18
C LEU A 37 -4.85 -2.12 -0.40
N ARG A 38 -4.80 -2.45 -1.69
CA ARG A 38 -5.87 -3.21 -2.33
C ARG A 38 -5.83 -4.64 -1.81
N GLY A 39 -6.87 -5.06 -1.11
CA GLY A 39 -6.98 -6.38 -0.50
C GLY A 39 -8.38 -6.60 0.05
N TYR A 40 -8.60 -7.75 0.67
CA TYR A 40 -9.85 -8.07 1.33
C TYR A 40 -9.62 -9.02 2.52
N GLN A 41 -10.59 -9.04 3.42
CA GLN A 41 -10.74 -10.10 4.40
C GLN A 41 -11.76 -11.10 3.86
N ASP A 42 -11.36 -12.37 3.79
CA ASP A 42 -12.25 -13.47 3.42
C ASP A 42 -13.32 -13.64 4.51
N PRO A 43 -14.62 -13.55 4.18
CA PRO A 43 -15.70 -13.61 5.16
C PRO A 43 -15.90 -15.02 5.75
N VAL A 44 -15.36 -16.07 5.12
CA VAL A 44 -15.54 -17.47 5.54
C VAL A 44 -14.54 -17.87 6.61
N ASN A 45 -13.26 -17.56 6.40
CA ASN A 45 -12.15 -17.98 7.27
C ASN A 45 -11.47 -16.80 8.00
N GLY A 46 -11.83 -15.56 7.68
CA GLY A 46 -11.26 -14.35 8.28
C GLY A 46 -9.84 -14.03 7.83
N TYR A 47 -9.28 -14.74 6.85
CA TYR A 47 -7.93 -14.49 6.34
C TYR A 47 -7.86 -13.23 5.49
N TYR A 48 -6.73 -12.54 5.59
CA TYR A 48 -6.47 -11.34 4.81
C TYR A 48 -5.61 -11.67 3.59
N SER A 49 -6.06 -11.18 2.45
CA SER A 49 -5.37 -11.30 1.17
C SER A 49 -5.12 -9.92 0.59
N VAL A 50 -3.93 -9.71 0.04
CA VAL A 50 -3.48 -8.43 -0.53
C VAL A 50 -3.16 -8.64 -1.99
N ALA A 51 -3.60 -7.72 -2.86
CA ALA A 51 -3.23 -7.74 -4.26
C ALA A 51 -1.71 -7.49 -4.39
N GLU A 52 -1.00 -8.41 -5.04
CA GLU A 52 0.45 -8.34 -5.21
C GLU A 52 0.89 -7.04 -5.87
N GLN A 53 0.16 -6.59 -6.89
CA GLN A 53 0.42 -5.32 -7.57
C GLN A 53 0.38 -4.11 -6.63
N SER A 54 -0.49 -4.11 -5.62
CA SER A 54 -0.58 -3.01 -4.65
C SER A 54 0.68 -2.93 -3.78
N VAL A 55 1.30 -4.08 -3.48
CA VAL A 55 2.57 -4.17 -2.75
C VAL A 55 3.71 -3.65 -3.64
N ASP A 56 3.76 -4.10 -4.89
CA ASP A 56 4.78 -3.67 -5.86
C ASP A 56 4.75 -2.15 -6.10
N GLU A 57 3.55 -1.58 -6.25
CA GLU A 57 3.36 -0.15 -6.43
C GLU A 57 3.86 0.64 -5.22
N LEU A 58 3.54 0.21 -4.00
CA LEU A 58 3.99 0.87 -2.78
C LEU A 58 5.53 0.81 -2.64
N LEU A 59 6.14 -0.32 -2.96
CA LEU A 59 7.60 -0.46 -2.98
C LEU A 59 8.25 0.45 -4.02
N ARG A 60 7.66 0.55 -5.22
CA ARG A 60 8.12 1.47 -6.26
C ARG A 60 8.04 2.93 -5.81
N VAL A 61 6.94 3.32 -5.17
CA VAL A 61 6.77 4.68 -4.62
C VAL A 61 7.80 4.94 -3.53
N ARG A 62 8.03 3.99 -2.61
CA ARG A 62 9.06 4.12 -1.57
C ARG A 62 10.45 4.36 -2.17
N GLN A 63 10.83 3.58 -3.18
CA GLN A 63 12.12 3.75 -3.87
C GLN A 63 12.22 5.09 -4.62
N ALA A 64 11.14 5.56 -5.23
CA ALA A 64 11.10 6.88 -5.87
C ALA A 64 11.31 8.00 -4.83
N LEU A 65 10.62 7.93 -3.70
CA LEU A 65 10.78 8.90 -2.61
C LEU A 65 12.18 8.90 -2.02
N GLN A 66 12.79 7.72 -1.82
CA GLN A 66 14.17 7.59 -1.36
C GLN A 66 15.16 8.24 -2.33
N ARG A 67 14.97 8.04 -3.64
CA ARG A 67 15.80 8.69 -4.67
C ARG A 67 15.63 10.20 -4.65
N SER A 68 14.39 10.70 -4.55
CA SER A 68 14.14 12.14 -4.48
C SER A 68 14.73 12.78 -3.22
N ALA A 69 14.70 12.08 -2.08
CA ALA A 69 15.28 12.55 -0.83
C ALA A 69 16.82 12.63 -0.86
N ALA A 70 17.47 11.90 -1.77
CA ALA A 70 18.93 11.92 -1.94
C ALA A 70 19.43 13.05 -2.86
N LEU A 71 18.54 13.83 -3.48
CA LEU A 71 18.93 14.93 -4.37
C LEU A 71 19.49 16.12 -3.57
N PRO A 72 20.50 16.84 -4.09
CA PRO A 72 21.00 18.06 -3.46
C PRO A 72 19.90 19.10 -3.30
N GLY A 73 19.75 19.65 -2.09
CA GLY A 73 18.70 20.63 -1.77
C GLY A 73 17.31 20.04 -1.53
N ALA A 74 17.16 18.70 -1.50
CA ALA A 74 15.90 18.06 -1.12
C ALA A 74 15.50 18.47 0.30
N GLN A 75 14.34 19.11 0.43
CA GLN A 75 13.72 19.38 1.72
C GLN A 75 12.70 18.28 2.04
N PRO A 76 12.60 17.85 3.31
CA PRO A 76 11.54 16.93 3.71
C PRO A 76 10.18 17.56 3.41
N PRO A 77 9.15 16.74 3.08
CA PRO A 77 7.81 17.26 2.84
C PRO A 77 7.36 18.10 4.02
N ARG A 78 6.83 19.30 3.73
CA ARG A 78 6.39 20.25 4.76
C ARG A 78 5.39 19.55 5.68
N LYS A 79 5.52 19.77 7.00
CA LYS A 79 4.63 19.17 8.03
C LYS A 79 3.15 19.41 7.75
N GLU A 80 2.83 20.47 7.01
CA GLU A 80 1.48 20.83 6.56
C GLU A 80 0.85 19.77 5.64
N TRP A 81 1.64 19.08 4.82
CA TRP A 81 1.16 18.04 3.90
C TRP A 81 0.97 16.69 4.59
N ALA A 82 1.63 16.48 5.73
CA ALA A 82 1.44 15.30 6.57
C ALA A 82 0.15 15.36 7.41
N LYS A 83 -0.49 16.54 7.51
CA LYS A 83 -1.82 16.68 8.10
C LYS A 83 -2.84 16.15 7.10
N ARG A 84 -3.22 14.88 7.26
CA ARG A 84 -4.47 14.36 6.69
C ARG A 84 -5.60 15.33 7.08
N PRO A 85 -6.54 15.68 6.19
CA PRO A 85 -7.78 16.28 6.64
C PRO A 85 -8.43 15.27 7.60
N VAL A 86 -8.53 15.66 8.86
CA VAL A 86 -9.30 14.91 9.84
C VAL A 86 -10.75 14.98 9.33
N PRO A 87 -11.46 13.85 9.13
CA PRO A 87 -12.88 13.94 8.81
C PRO A 87 -13.56 14.65 9.97
N SER A 88 -14.00 15.88 9.74
CA SER A 88 -14.91 16.58 10.63
C SER A 88 -16.18 15.74 10.70
N GLY A 89 -16.50 15.25 11.89
CA GLY A 89 -17.54 14.25 12.09
C GLY A 89 -18.93 14.65 11.56
N ARG A 90 -19.72 13.62 11.27
CA ARG A 90 -21.15 13.57 11.54
C ARG A 90 -21.46 12.20 12.12
#